data_AF-A0A7V9PSQ4-F1
#
_entry.id   AF-A0A7V9PSQ4-F1
#
_cell.length_a   1.000
_cell.length_b   1.000
_cell.length_c   1.000
_cell.angle_alpha   90.00
_cell.angle_beta   90.00
_cell.angle_gamma   90.00
#
_symmetry.space_group_name_H-M   'P 1'
#
loop_
_entity.id
_entity.type
_entity.pdbx_description
1 polymer ?
#
loop_
_entity_poly.entity_id
_entity_poly.type
_entity_poly.pdbx_seq_one_letter_code
_entity_poly.pdbx_strand_id
1 'polypeptide(L)'
;MFVQVLPGRELMAQDADEWGAFRPDILASVAAEHEGGAYTRVLHFTSDEAARGGELKEMPPALRAQMEEMNSRSIGEPVFFDLRDPWLASS
;
A
#
# COMPACT_ATOMS: atom_id res chain seq x y z
N MET A 1 -8.02 5.16 -8.83
CA MET A 1 -6.74 5.21 -8.08
C MET A 1 -7.06 5.08 -6.60
N PHE A 2 -6.15 4.59 -5.75
CA PHE A 2 -6.46 4.37 -4.33
C PHE A 2 -5.38 5.00 -3.44
N VAL A 3 -5.80 5.55 -2.31
CA VAL A 3 -4.91 6.00 -1.24
C VAL A 3 -5.11 5.06 -0.07
N GLN A 4 -4.07 4.29 0.22
CA GLN A 4 -4.02 3.35 1.33
C GLN A 4 -3.14 4.01 2.41
N VAL A 5 -3.76 4.64 3.41
CA VAL A 5 -3.03 5.21 4.55
C VAL A 5 -2.59 4.07 5.47
N LEU A 6 -1.53 3.38 5.03
CA LEU A 6 -0.85 2.32 5.77
C LEU A 6 0.12 2.89 6.82
N PRO A 7 0.41 2.13 7.88
CA PRO A 7 1.74 1.99 8.50
C PRO A 7 2.54 0.88 7.78
N GLY A 8 3.86 0.70 7.83
CA GLY A 8 5.02 1.39 8.38
C GLY A 8 6.01 1.74 7.24
N ARG A 9 7.18 2.31 7.57
CA ARG A 9 7.99 3.17 6.68
C ARG A 9 8.55 2.54 5.38
N GLU A 10 9.52 1.61 5.43
CA GLU A 10 10.36 1.26 4.25
C GLU A 10 10.25 -0.20 3.77
N LEU A 11 9.44 -1.08 4.41
CA LEU A 11 9.55 -2.52 4.16
C LEU A 11 9.01 -3.02 2.81
N MET A 12 8.23 -2.26 2.03
CA MET A 12 7.90 -2.66 0.65
C MET A 12 9.07 -2.51 -0.35
N ALA A 13 10.20 -1.93 0.07
CA ALA A 13 11.46 -2.01 -0.66
C ALA A 13 12.27 -3.28 -0.31
N GLN A 14 11.94 -3.94 0.80
CA GLN A 14 12.37 -5.30 1.10
C GLN A 14 11.38 -6.25 0.42
N ASP A 15 11.88 -7.31 -0.21
CA ASP A 15 11.07 -8.32 -0.89
C ASP A 15 10.09 -7.72 -1.94
N ALA A 16 10.49 -6.62 -2.58
CA ALA A 16 9.69 -5.88 -3.56
C ALA A 16 9.26 -6.76 -4.75
N ASP A 17 10.10 -7.71 -5.15
CA ASP A 17 9.78 -8.71 -6.18
C ASP A 17 8.69 -9.69 -5.72
N GLU A 18 8.68 -10.09 -4.44
CA GLU A 18 7.65 -10.97 -3.87
C GLU A 18 6.30 -10.24 -3.73
N TRP A 19 6.34 -8.98 -3.26
CA TRP A 19 5.17 -8.10 -3.24
C TRP A 19 4.62 -7.83 -4.64
N GLY A 20 5.48 -7.58 -5.62
CA GLY A 20 5.10 -7.40 -7.03
C GLY A 20 4.50 -8.66 -7.65
N ALA A 21 5.05 -9.84 -7.32
CA ALA A 21 4.49 -11.12 -7.76
C ALA A 21 3.13 -11.45 -7.10
N PHE A 22 2.93 -11.05 -5.84
CA PHE A 22 1.66 -11.24 -5.13
C PHE A 22 0.57 -10.24 -5.54
N ARG A 23 0.95 -8.96 -5.74
CA ARG A 23 0.08 -7.84 -6.15
C ARG A 23 0.50 -7.23 -7.49
N PRO A 24 0.51 -7.98 -8.61
CA PRO A 24 0.77 -7.45 -9.95
C PRO A 24 -0.34 -6.51 -10.46
N ASP A 25 -1.42 -6.37 -9.68
CA ASP A 25 -2.44 -5.35 -9.84
C ASP A 25 -1.97 -3.94 -9.40
N ILE A 26 -0.89 -3.82 -8.61
CA ILE A 26 -0.25 -2.55 -8.24
C ILE A 26 0.79 -2.18 -9.31
N LEU A 27 0.61 -1.03 -9.96
CA LEU A 27 1.51 -0.48 -10.97
C LEU A 27 2.62 0.39 -10.36
N ALA A 28 2.33 1.12 -9.29
CA ALA A 28 3.28 1.99 -8.59
C ALA A 28 2.79 2.37 -7.18
N SER A 29 3.71 2.60 -6.25
CA SER A 29 3.41 3.24 -4.96
C SER A 29 4.19 4.54 -4.77
N VAL A 30 3.60 5.49 -4.06
CA VAL A 30 4.25 6.72 -3.56
C VAL A 30 3.92 6.83 -2.08
N ALA A 31 4.90 7.17 -1.23
CA ALA A 31 4.70 7.39 0.20
C ALA A 31 5.25 8.75 0.63
N ALA A 32 4.60 9.40 1.60
CA ALA A 32 5.01 10.66 2.20
C ALA A 32 4.93 10.54 3.74
N GLU A 33 6.09 10.58 4.41
CA GLU A 33 6.20 10.55 5.88
C GLU A 33 5.73 11.87 6.52
N HIS A 34 5.11 11.76 7.69
CA HIS A 34 4.63 12.85 8.52
C HIS A 34 5.35 12.85 9.88
N GLU A 35 5.21 13.93 10.65
CA GLU A 35 5.75 13.98 12.01
C GLU A 35 5.21 12.87 12.91
N GLY A 36 6.02 12.45 13.89
CA GLY A 36 5.70 11.35 14.81
C GLY A 36 5.86 9.95 14.21
N GLY A 37 6.00 9.79 12.89
CA GLY A 37 6.13 8.48 12.23
C GLY A 37 4.84 7.94 11.58
N ALA A 38 3.79 8.77 11.49
CA ALA A 38 2.69 8.53 10.57
C ALA A 38 3.14 8.75 9.11
N TYR A 39 2.38 8.27 8.13
CA TYR A 39 2.60 8.61 6.72
C TYR A 39 1.30 8.52 5.90
N THR A 40 1.38 8.81 4.61
CA THR A 40 0.30 8.55 3.63
C THR A 40 0.89 7.87 2.41
N ARG A 41 0.24 6.81 1.88
CA ARG A 41 0.68 6.09 0.68
C ARG A 41 -0.41 6.04 -0.38
N VAL A 42 -0.01 6.32 -1.61
CA VAL A 42 -0.83 6.26 -2.82
C VAL A 42 -0.46 4.99 -3.57
N LEU A 43 -1.46 4.23 -4.00
CA LEU A 43 -1.31 3.04 -4.82
C LEU A 43 -2.02 3.23 -6.16
N HIS A 44 -1.26 3.07 -7.23
CA HIS A 44 -1.75 3.08 -8.60
C HIS A 44 -2.05 1.64 -9.00
N PHE A 45 -3.25 1.40 -9.50
CA PHE A 45 -3.75 0.06 -9.83
C PHE A 45 -4.17 -0.03 -11.29
N THR A 46 -4.07 -1.23 -11.86
CA THR A 46 -4.49 -1.51 -13.25
C THR A 46 -5.99 -1.26 -13.46
N SER A 47 -6.83 -1.57 -12.47
CA SER A 47 -8.23 -1.17 -12.41
C SER A 47 -8.77 -1.26 -10.98
N ASP A 48 -9.91 -0.62 -10.72
CA ASP A 48 -10.61 -0.72 -9.43
C ASP A 48 -11.05 -2.16 -9.13
N GLU A 49 -11.48 -2.93 -10.15
CA GLU A 49 -11.80 -4.35 -10.02
C GLU A 49 -10.56 -5.19 -9.64
N ALA A 50 -9.41 -4.93 -10.28
CA ALA A 50 -8.16 -5.62 -9.97
C ALA A 50 -7.67 -5.32 -8.55
N ALA A 51 -7.86 -4.09 -8.06
CA ALA A 51 -7.54 -3.71 -6.68
C ALA A 51 -8.37 -4.53 -5.67
N ARG A 52 -9.70 -4.56 -5.83
CA ARG A 52 -10.61 -5.31 -4.93
C ARG A 52 -10.42 -6.83 -5.07
N GLY A 53 -10.13 -7.34 -6.26
CA GLY A 53 -9.73 -8.74 -6.46
C GLY A 53 -8.40 -9.08 -5.77
N GLY A 54 -7.47 -8.13 -5.72
CA GLY A 54 -6.19 -8.25 -5.00
C GLY A 54 -6.32 -8.21 -3.47
N GLU A 55 -7.27 -7.44 -2.93
CA GLU A 55 -7.61 -7.39 -1.49
C GLU A 55 -8.17 -8.71 -0.96
N LEU A 56 -8.85 -9.50 -1.81
CA LEU A 56 -9.45 -10.79 -1.46
C LEU A 56 -8.46 -11.98 -1.53
N LYS A 57 -7.22 -11.77 -1.98
CA LYS A 57 -6.19 -12.83 -2.03
C LYS A 57 -5.69 -13.14 -0.62
N GLU A 58 -5.62 -14.42 -0.25
CA GLU A 58 -4.90 -14.80 0.97
C GLU A 58 -3.40 -14.49 0.82
N MET A 59 -2.87 -13.71 1.76
CA MET A 59 -1.47 -13.28 1.77
C MET A 59 -0.53 -14.39 2.26
N PRO A 60 0.57 -14.68 1.53
CA PRO A 60 1.58 -15.66 1.95
C PRO A 60 2.08 -15.42 3.39
N PRO A 61 2.40 -16.48 4.17
CA PRO A 61 2.80 -16.34 5.57
C PRO A 61 3.99 -15.40 5.83
N ALA A 62 4.97 -15.35 4.92
CA ALA A 62 6.11 -14.44 5.02
C ALA A 62 5.69 -12.96 4.92
N LEU A 63 5.00 -12.59 3.83
CA LEU A 63 4.46 -11.23 3.63
C LEU A 63 3.46 -10.85 4.74
N ARG A 64 2.71 -11.82 5.26
CA ARG A 64 1.80 -11.62 6.40
C ARG A 64 2.54 -11.26 7.68
N ALA A 65 3.57 -12.03 8.04
CA ALA A 65 4.41 -11.73 9.20
C ALA A 65 5.14 -10.38 9.05
N GLN A 66 5.60 -10.04 7.84
CA GLN A 66 6.17 -8.74 7.52
C GLN A 66 5.15 -7.60 7.74
N MET A 67 3.90 -7.78 7.31
CA MET A 67 2.82 -6.82 7.53
C MET A 67 2.38 -6.74 9.00
N GLU A 68 2.45 -7.83 9.76
CA GLU A 68 2.16 -7.86 11.20
C GLU A 68 3.26 -7.16 12.03
N GLU A 69 4.55 -7.39 11.73
CA GLU A 69 5.67 -6.63 12.32
C GLU A 69 5.52 -5.14 12.02
N MET A 70 5.18 -4.81 10.78
CA MET A 70 4.94 -3.44 10.33
C MET A 70 3.76 -2.80 11.07
N ASN A 71 2.64 -3.51 11.19
CA ASN A 71 1.45 -3.06 11.93
C ASN A 71 1.73 -2.89 13.44
N SER A 72 2.67 -3.64 14.03
CA SER A 72 3.04 -3.50 15.44
C SER A 72 3.72 -2.16 15.78
N ARG A 73 4.22 -1.44 14.77
CA ARG A 73 4.94 -0.14 14.92
C ARG A 73 4.10 1.07 14.52
N SER A 74 2.78 0.91 14.46
CA SER A 74 1.83 1.88 13.89
C SER A 74 1.33 2.92 14.88
N ILE A 75 0.86 4.05 14.35
CA ILE A 75 0.17 5.09 15.11
C ILE A 75 -1.29 5.16 14.63
N GLY A 76 -2.18 4.52 15.38
CA GLY A 76 -3.61 4.45 15.07
C GLY A 76 -3.99 3.43 14.00
N GLU A 77 -5.28 3.40 13.67
CA GLU A 77 -5.85 2.54 12.63
C GLU A 77 -5.67 3.14 11.23
N PRO A 78 -5.39 2.32 10.19
CA PRO A 78 -5.28 2.77 8.82
C PRO A 78 -6.62 3.25 8.24
N VAL A 79 -6.58 4.26 7.37
CA VAL A 79 -7.76 4.83 6.70
C VAL A 79 -7.62 4.72 5.17
N PHE A 80 -8.71 4.43 4.47
CA PHE A 80 -8.71 4.02 3.07
C PHE A 80 -9.58 4.96 2.24
N PHE A 81 -9.07 5.43 1.09
CA PHE A 81 -9.79 6.37 0.22
C PHE A 81 -9.70 5.98 -1.27
N ASP A 82 -10.85 5.85 -1.93
CA ASP A 82 -10.96 5.73 -3.39
C ASP A 82 -10.72 7.11 -4.05
N LEU A 83 -9.57 7.34 -4.70
CA LEU A 83 -9.35 8.51 -5.54
C LEU A 83 -9.72 8.21 -7.00
N ARG A 84 -10.98 8.53 -7.33
CA ARG A 84 -11.56 8.25 -8.67
C ARG A 84 -11.21 9.31 -9.71
N ASP A 85 -11.04 10.56 -9.29
CA ASP A 85 -10.66 11.70 -10.14
C ASP A 85 -9.48 12.48 -9.51
N PRO A 86 -8.25 11.94 -9.58
CA PRO A 86 -7.07 12.60 -9.01
C PRO A 86 -6.46 13.61 -9.99
N TRP A 87 -6.22 14.83 -9.54
CA TRP A 87 -5.41 15.78 -10.32
C TRP A 87 -3.94 15.36 -10.29
N LEU A 88 -3.50 14.67 -11.34
CA LEU A 88 -2.09 14.40 -11.60
C LEU A 88 -1.46 15.66 -12.21
N ALA A 89 -0.58 16.33 -11.46
CA ALA A 89 0.18 17.47 -11.96
C ALA A 89 1.28 16.98 -12.91
N SER A 90 1.21 17.37 -14.18
CA SER A 90 2.26 17.10 -15.18
C SER A 90 3.39 18.13 -15.05
N SER A 91 4.62 17.63 -14.88
CA SER A 91 5.87 18.39 -14.87
C SER A 91 6.75 18.01 -16.07
#